data_AF-M7RF06-F1
#
_entry.id   AF-M7RF06-F1
#
_cell.length_a   1.000
_cell.length_b   1.000
_cell.length_c   1.000
_cell.angle_alpha   90.00
_cell.angle_beta   90.00
_cell.angle_gamma   90.00
#
_symmetry.space_group_name_H-M   'P 1'
#
loop_
_entity.id
_entity.type
_entity.pdbx_description
1 polymer ?
#
loop_
_entity_poly.entity_id
_entity_poly.type
_entity_poly.pdbx_seq_one_letter_code
_entity_poly.pdbx_strand_id
1 'polypeptide(L)' 'MAQGKAAITFQLLPVTLNATSVQPELTAEGPEVLSISCEATFWHGTLRLNGTVSEKLLTLLIQELKR' A
#
# COMPACT_ATOMS: atom_id res chain seq x y z
N MET A 1 7.06 9.56 -45.46
CA MET A 1 7.17 9.56 -43.99
C MET A 1 6.40 8.35 -43.46
N ALA A 2 7.06 7.21 -43.28
CA ALA A 2 6.43 5.97 -42.84
C ALA A 2 6.79 5.72 -41.38
N GLN A 3 5.81 5.80 -40.49
CA GLN A 3 5.96 5.49 -39.07
C GLN A 3 5.58 4.02 -38.86
N GLY A 4 6.58 3.17 -38.61
CA GLY A 4 6.36 1.78 -38.22
C GLY A 4 5.91 1.69 -36.75
N LYS A 5 4.74 1.09 -36.51
CA LYS A 5 4.31 0.67 -35.18
C LYS A 5 4.89 -0.72 -34.89
N ALA A 6 5.84 -0.80 -33.96
CA ALA A 6 6.26 -2.08 -33.39
C ALA A 6 5.27 -2.48 -32.29
N ALA A 7 4.46 -3.52 -32.54
CA ALA A 7 3.67 -4.17 -31.51
C ALA A 7 4.55 -5.20 -30.81
N ILE A 8 4.86 -4.98 -29.53
CA ILE A 8 5.61 -5.93 -28.71
C ILE A 8 4.58 -6.88 -28.09
N THR A 9 4.51 -8.12 -28.56
CA THR A 9 3.68 -9.17 -27.96
C THR A 9 4.50 -9.90 -26.89
N PHE A 10 4.11 -9.76 -25.63
CA PHE A 10 4.69 -10.54 -24.53
C PHE A 10 4.01 -11.91 -24.49
N GLN A 11 4.72 -12.96 -24.91
CA GLN A 11 4.28 -14.34 -24.79
C GLN A 11 4.57 -14.84 -23.36
N LEU A 12 3.55 -14.86 -22.50
CA LEU A 12 3.65 -15.40 -21.14
C LEU A 12 3.47 -16.92 -21.15
N LEU A 13 4.50 -17.66 -20.77
CA LEU A 13 4.41 -19.11 -20.58
C LEU A 13 3.72 -19.43 -19.24
N PRO A 14 2.76 -20.37 -19.17
CA PRO A 14 2.08 -20.69 -17.93
C PRO A 14 3.01 -21.52 -17.02
N VAL A 15 3.34 -20.97 -15.85
CA VAL A 15 3.95 -21.71 -14.73
C VAL A 15 2.82 -22.18 -13.81
N THR A 16 2.69 -23.49 -13.62
CA THR A 16 1.78 -24.10 -12.66
C THR A 16 2.39 -24.06 -11.25
N LEU A 17 1.95 -23.12 -10.42
CA LEU A 17 2.28 -23.05 -9.00
C LEU A 17 1.27 -23.90 -8.20
N ASN A 18 1.72 -25.05 -7.70
CA ASN A 18 0.92 -25.85 -6.76
C ASN A 18 1.01 -25.25 -5.36
N ALA A 19 0.09 -24.33 -5.03
CA ALA A 19 0.02 -23.70 -3.72
C ALA A 19 -0.86 -24.52 -2.76
N THR A 20 -0.24 -25.22 -1.82
CA THR A 20 -0.93 -25.70 -0.61
C THR A 20 -1.29 -24.48 0.23
N SER A 21 -2.58 -24.11 0.23
CA SER A 21 -3.12 -23.01 1.02
C SER A 21 -3.20 -23.40 2.49
N VAL A 22 -2.15 -23.13 3.25
CA VAL A 22 -2.24 -23.04 4.71
C VAL A 22 -2.95 -21.73 5.01
N GLN A 23 -4.22 -21.83 5.37
CA GLN A 23 -5.06 -20.70 5.79
C GLN A 23 -4.36 -19.98 6.95
N PRO A 24 -4.03 -18.67 6.85
CA PRO A 24 -3.56 -17.93 8.00
C PRO A 24 -4.70 -17.86 9.01
N GLU A 25 -4.47 -18.43 10.19
CA GLU A 25 -5.38 -18.30 11.32
C GLU A 25 -5.47 -16.80 11.64
N LEU A 26 -6.65 -16.20 11.41
CA LEU A 26 -6.95 -14.82 11.83
C LEU A 26 -7.07 -14.82 13.35
N THR A 27 -5.93 -14.81 14.04
CA THR A 27 -5.84 -14.52 15.45
C THR A 27 -6.49 -13.15 15.67
N ALA A 28 -7.50 -13.11 16.54
CA ALA A 28 -8.11 -11.87 16.98
C ALA A 28 -7.10 -11.10 17.86
N GLU A 29 -6.11 -10.52 17.22
CA GLU A 29 -5.18 -9.57 17.82
C GLU A 29 -6.02 -8.38 18.33
N GLY A 30 -5.67 -7.86 19.51
CA GLY A 30 -6.30 -6.65 20.05
C GLY A 30 -6.23 -5.47 19.05
N PRO A 31 -6.80 -4.30 19.36
CA PRO A 31 -6.80 -3.16 18.44
C PRO A 31 -5.39 -2.96 17.89
N GLU A 32 -5.21 -3.17 16.58
CA GLU A 32 -3.89 -3.17 15.96
C GLU A 32 -3.34 -1.74 16.07
N VAL A 33 -2.38 -1.57 16.97
CA VAL A 33 -1.76 -0.28 17.21
C VAL A 33 -0.54 -0.19 16.32
N LEU A 34 -0.63 0.64 15.29
CA LEU A 34 0.37 0.81 14.26
C LEU A 34 1.47 1.73 14.78
N SER A 35 2.69 1.23 14.87
CA SER A 35 3.86 2.08 15.07
C SER A 35 4.25 2.69 13.73
N ILE A 36 4.15 4.01 13.60
CA ILE A 36 4.43 4.73 12.36
C ILE A 36 5.49 5.80 12.56
N SER A 37 6.25 6.04 11.50
CA SER A 37 7.03 7.26 11.30
C SER A 37 6.67 7.76 9.89
N CYS A 38 5.96 8.88 9.82
CA CYS A 38 5.49 9.46 8.57
C CYS A 38 5.81 10.96 8.56
N GLU A 39 6.26 11.45 7.42
CA GLU A 39 6.49 12.87 7.19
C GLU A 39 5.84 13.27 5.87
N ALA A 40 5.05 14.33 5.89
CA ALA A 40 4.37 14.87 4.73
C ALA A 40 4.71 16.37 4.62
N THR A 41 5.28 16.74 3.48
CA THR A 41 5.67 18.13 3.21
C THR A 41 4.57 18.83 2.42
N PHE A 42 4.09 19.95 2.95
CA PHE A 42 3.12 20.86 2.35
C PHE A 42 3.81 22.17 2.00
N TRP A 43 3.18 22.98 1.16
CA TRP A 43 3.69 24.32 0.84
C TRP A 43 3.94 25.17 2.09
N HIS A 44 3.11 24.99 3.12
CA HIS A 44 3.12 25.78 4.35
C HIS A 44 3.94 25.16 5.49
N GLY A 45 4.63 24.04 5.24
CA GLY A 45 5.44 23.36 6.24
C GLY A 45 5.28 21.84 6.22
N THR A 46 5.80 21.18 7.24
CA THR A 46 5.88 19.72 7.28
C THR A 46 5.06 19.16 8.44
N LEU A 47 4.22 18.16 8.16
CA LEU A 47 3.54 17.35 9.15
C LEU A 47 4.37 16.10 9.42
N ARG A 48 4.76 15.87 10.67
CA ARG A 48 5.50 14.68 11.08
C ARG A 48 4.73 13.91 12.16
N LEU A 49 4.45 12.65 11.88
CA LEU A 49 3.82 11.70 12.78
C LEU A 49 4.87 10.68 13.21
N ASN A 50 5.03 10.47 14.51
CA ASN A 50 5.96 9.50 15.07
C ASN A 50 5.35 8.86 16.31
N GLY A 51 5.38 7.54 16.35
CA GLY A 51 4.88 6.75 17.47
C GLY A 51 3.67 5.92 17.07
N THR A 52 2.90 5.58 18.09
CA THR A 52 1.92 4.51 18.02
C THR A 52 0.52 5.10 17.84
N VAL A 53 -0.17 4.73 16.76
CA VAL A 53 -1.51 5.22 16.40
C VAL A 53 -2.46 4.06 16.16
N SER A 54 -3.75 4.27 16.40
CA SER A 54 -4.75 3.27 15.98
C SER A 54 -4.98 3.35 14.48
N GLU A 55 -5.37 2.23 13.87
CA GLU A 55 -5.77 2.17 12.46
C GLU A 55 -6.84 3.22 12.14
N LYS A 56 -7.87 3.33 12.99
CA LYS A 56 -8.95 4.31 12.84
C LYS A 56 -8.42 5.74 12.77
N LEU A 57 -7.48 6.10 13.64
CA LEU A 57 -6.88 7.43 13.64
C LEU A 57 -6.08 7.67 12.36
N LEU A 58 -5.30 6.67 11.92
CA LEU A 58 -4.52 6.76 10.68
C LEU A 58 -5.41 6.97 9.46
N THR A 59 -6.52 6.24 9.35
CA THR A 59 -7.50 6.40 8.25
C THR A 59 -8.08 7.81 8.22
N LEU A 60 -8.47 8.36 9.37
CA LEU A 60 -9.02 9.72 9.46
C LEU A 60 -7.98 10.78 9.06
N LEU A 61 -6.74 10.62 9.50
CA LEU A 61 -5.64 11.52 9.12
C LEU A 61 -5.43 11.52 7.60
N ILE A 62 -5.37 10.35 6.97
CA ILE A 62 -5.21 10.24 5.51
C ILE A 62 -6.37 10.93 4.77
N GLN A 63 -7.60 10.78 5.24
CA GLN A 63 -8.76 11.42 4.63
C GLN A 63 -8.69 12.95 4.70
N GLU A 64 -8.34 13.50 5.86
CA GLU A 64 -8.22 14.95 6.03
C GLU A 64 -7.05 15.54 5.23
N LEU A 65 -5.92 14.83 5.11
CA LEU A 65 -4.78 15.29 4.31
C LEU A 65 -5.03 15.26 2.80
N LYS A 66 -6.03 14.48 2.36
CA LYS A 66 -6.44 14.40 0.94
C LYS A 66 -7.49 15.45 0.55
N ARG A 67 -8.07 16.18 1.50
CA ARG A 67 -9.03 17.25 1.21
C ARG A 67 -8.31 18.47 0.66
#